data_AF-A0A519M2V6-F1
#
_entry.id   AF-A0A519M2V6-F1
#
_cell.length_a   1.000
_cell.length_b   1.000
_cell.length_c   1.000
_cell.angle_alpha   90.00
_cell.angle_beta   90.00
_cell.angle_gamma   90.00
#
_symmetry.space_group_name_H-M   'P 1'
#
loop_
_entity.id
_entity.type
_entity.pdbx_description
1 polymer ?
#
loop_
_entity_poly.entity_id
_entity_poly.type
_entity_poly.pdbx_seq_one_letter_code
_entity_poly.pdbx_strand_id
1 'polypeptide(L)'
;MGQHTNSAGQGPQLTVAQQISLIVGVAVLALVIVLALSLVRVQTLGRTVDQLATEQVERLQLALRWRSNIAVNSTRVFSIAQSDGDDLQNYFKDMVAATTADTSTVQKRYTELEKSPEGLRIQEELAAVRKNYLEARDKSLALKKAGDMAQAKSYALGTFAPVLNQYNTVADKMVAYQVQRSAEQAGEAASLISSYRTTVLVAGVAGLALLVVLSVVVVQRIRRSLNEVASVAQRIGEGDLSQPIHAQGRGEVARMMQAMQTMQASLVRIVGDVRHSSDSIATGSSEIAAGNADLSQRTEEQAA
;
A
#
# COMPACT_ATOMS: atom_id res chain seq x y z
N MET A 1 -18.20 -47.12 37.98
CA MET A 1 -18.36 -46.26 36.79
C MET A 1 -17.19 -45.29 36.76
N GLY A 2 -16.30 -45.49 35.79
CA GLY A 2 -15.02 -44.79 35.69
C GLY A 2 -15.19 -43.33 35.27
N GLN A 3 -14.45 -42.44 35.93
CA GLN A 3 -14.27 -41.06 35.51
C GLN A 3 -13.38 -41.04 34.28
N HIS A 4 -13.96 -40.65 33.14
CA HIS A 4 -13.23 -40.28 31.95
C HIS A 4 -12.48 -38.97 32.21
N THR A 5 -11.16 -39.05 32.37
CA THR A 5 -10.27 -37.88 32.33
C THR A 5 -10.23 -37.37 30.90
N ASN A 6 -10.79 -36.18 30.71
CA ASN A 6 -10.82 -35.46 29.45
C ASN A 6 -9.41 -34.91 29.15
N SER A 7 -8.58 -35.70 28.46
CA SER A 7 -7.31 -35.27 27.89
C SER A 7 -7.56 -34.42 26.64
N ALA A 8 -8.14 -33.24 26.83
CA ALA A 8 -8.36 -32.27 25.76
C ALA A 8 -7.06 -31.54 25.42
N GLY A 9 -6.39 -32.01 24.36
CA GLY A 9 -5.61 -31.22 23.40
C GLY A 9 -4.68 -30.13 23.96
N GLN A 10 -3.58 -30.50 24.60
CA GLN A 10 -2.42 -29.60 24.69
C GLN A 10 -1.68 -29.66 23.35
N GLY A 11 -1.93 -28.69 22.47
CA GLY A 11 -1.11 -28.46 21.28
C GLY A 11 0.37 -28.31 21.64
N PRO A 12 1.29 -28.53 20.70
CA PRO A 12 2.73 -28.50 20.97
C PRO A 12 3.13 -27.17 21.64
N GLN A 13 3.68 -27.25 22.86
CA GLN A 13 4.14 -26.07 23.60
C GLN A 13 5.41 -25.52 22.90
N LEU A 14 5.28 -24.31 22.36
CA LEU A 14 6.38 -23.60 21.68
C LEU A 14 7.41 -23.09 22.70
N THR A 15 8.70 -23.18 22.35
CA THR A 15 9.79 -22.61 23.15
C THR A 15 9.71 -21.07 23.18
N VAL A 16 10.38 -20.42 24.13
CA VAL A 16 10.40 -18.95 24.21
C VAL A 16 11.00 -18.35 22.95
N ALA A 17 12.09 -18.95 22.45
CA ALA A 17 12.72 -18.56 21.20
C ALA A 17 11.75 -18.69 20.00
N GLN A 18 11.00 -19.80 19.90
CA GLN A 18 10.02 -20.00 18.84
C GLN A 18 8.87 -18.98 18.89
N GLN A 19 8.41 -18.62 20.09
CA GLN A 19 7.37 -17.61 20.27
C GLN A 19 7.83 -16.21 19.83
N ILE A 20 9.07 -15.83 20.17
CA ILE A 20 9.66 -14.55 19.73
C ILE A 20 9.87 -14.56 18.21
N SER A 21 10.43 -15.63 17.66
CA SER A 21 10.62 -15.79 16.21
C SER A 21 9.31 -15.72 15.43
N LEU A 22 8.20 -16.22 16.01
CA LEU A 22 6.87 -16.10 15.40
C LEU A 22 6.43 -14.64 15.29
N ILE A 23 6.58 -13.84 16.36
CA ILE A 23 6.20 -12.41 16.34
C ILE A 23 7.04 -11.66 15.30
N VAL A 24 8.35 -11.85 15.32
CA VAL A 24 9.27 -11.20 14.38
C VAL A 24 8.95 -11.62 12.95
N GLY A 25 8.70 -12.92 12.72
CA GLY A 25 8.32 -13.44 11.41
C GLY A 25 7.01 -12.83 10.88
N VAL A 26 5.99 -12.74 11.73
CA VAL A 26 4.71 -12.10 11.36
C VAL A 26 4.90 -10.60 11.10
N ALA A 27 5.73 -9.91 11.89
CA ALA A 27 6.01 -8.49 11.69
C ALA A 27 6.71 -8.23 10.35
N VAL A 28 7.75 -9.01 10.05
CA VAL A 28 8.46 -8.93 8.77
C VAL A 28 7.52 -9.26 7.61
N LEU A 29 6.71 -10.33 7.73
CA LEU A 29 5.76 -10.70 6.69
C LEU A 29 4.72 -9.59 6.44
N ALA A 30 4.17 -8.99 7.50
CA ALA A 30 3.23 -7.88 7.38
C ALA A 30 3.87 -6.68 6.67
N LEU A 31 5.11 -6.32 7.03
CA LEU A 31 5.85 -5.25 6.35
C LEU A 31 6.09 -5.57 4.87
N VAL A 32 6.48 -6.80 4.55
CA VAL A 32 6.69 -7.24 3.16
C VAL A 32 5.40 -7.19 2.36
N ILE A 33 4.26 -7.62 2.93
CA ILE A 33 2.95 -7.55 2.27
C ILE A 33 2.56 -6.09 2.00
N VAL A 34 2.68 -5.20 2.99
CA VAL A 34 2.39 -3.78 2.82
C VAL A 34 3.30 -3.15 1.76
N LEU A 35 4.59 -3.49 1.76
CA LEU A 35 5.54 -3.02 0.76
C LEU A 35 5.19 -3.52 -0.64
N ALA A 36 4.89 -4.81 -0.80
CA ALA A 36 4.50 -5.41 -2.08
C ALA A 36 3.21 -4.80 -2.62
N LEU A 37 2.18 -4.64 -1.78
CA LEU A 37 0.94 -3.96 -2.13
C LEU A 37 1.20 -2.52 -2.55
N SER A 38 2.06 -1.80 -1.82
CA SER A 38 2.44 -0.42 -2.15
C SER A 38 3.13 -0.35 -3.51
N LEU A 39 4.09 -1.24 -3.79
CA LEU A 39 4.82 -1.26 -5.06
C LEU A 39 3.93 -1.55 -6.26
N VAL A 40 3.08 -2.60 -6.19
CA VAL A 40 2.16 -2.94 -7.28
C VAL A 40 1.19 -1.78 -7.57
N ARG A 41 0.71 -1.12 -6.52
CA ARG A 41 -0.24 0.00 -6.66
C ARG A 41 0.42 1.27 -7.17
N VAL A 42 1.63 1.60 -6.72
CA VAL A 42 2.41 2.73 -7.25
C VAL A 42 2.72 2.54 -8.73
N GLN A 43 3.07 1.34 -9.17
CA GLN A 43 3.27 1.05 -10.60
C GLN A 43 1.99 1.22 -11.42
N THR A 44 0.85 0.80 -10.86
CA THR A 44 -0.45 0.97 -11.53
C THR A 44 -0.80 2.45 -11.66
N LEU A 45 -0.58 3.23 -10.60
CA LEU A 45 -0.79 4.68 -10.61
C LEU A 45 0.14 5.37 -11.61
N GLY A 46 1.42 4.97 -11.68
CA GLY A 46 2.38 5.49 -12.65
C GLY A 46 1.90 5.32 -14.09
N ARG A 47 1.40 4.13 -14.47
CA ARG A 47 0.86 3.89 -15.82
C ARG A 47 -0.36 4.77 -16.14
N THR A 48 -1.28 4.93 -15.20
CA THR A 48 -2.46 5.79 -15.39
C THR A 48 -2.05 7.26 -15.53
N VAL A 49 -1.10 7.71 -14.71
CA VAL A 49 -0.55 9.07 -14.80
C VAL A 49 0.21 9.28 -16.10
N ASP A 50 0.99 8.32 -16.58
CA ASP A 50 1.71 8.43 -17.86
C ASP A 50 0.75 8.49 -19.06
N GLN A 51 -0.31 7.68 -19.07
CA GLN A 51 -1.35 7.74 -20.10
C GLN A 51 -2.07 9.10 -20.12
N LEU A 52 -2.38 9.63 -18.93
CA LEU A 52 -2.94 10.97 -18.75
C LEU A 52 -1.98 12.07 -19.21
N ALA A 53 -0.72 12.00 -18.77
CA ALA A 53 0.27 13.05 -18.96
C ALA A 53 0.76 13.15 -20.40
N THR A 54 0.75 12.04 -21.15
CA THR A 54 1.35 12.00 -22.49
C THR A 54 0.28 12.09 -23.57
N GLU A 55 -0.60 11.08 -23.67
CA GLU A 55 -1.52 11.01 -24.81
C GLU A 55 -2.71 11.96 -24.69
N GLN A 56 -3.32 12.07 -23.50
CA GLN A 56 -4.49 12.94 -23.34
C GLN A 56 -4.11 14.42 -23.48
N VAL A 57 -2.98 14.82 -22.88
CA VAL A 57 -2.43 16.17 -23.03
C VAL A 57 -2.11 16.46 -24.50
N GLU A 58 -1.49 15.51 -25.22
CA GLU A 58 -1.19 15.68 -26.64
C GLU A 58 -2.47 15.86 -27.47
N ARG A 59 -3.51 15.04 -27.25
CA ARG A 59 -4.82 15.20 -27.94
C ARG A 59 -5.42 16.58 -27.71
N LEU A 60 -5.41 17.08 -26.47
CA LEU A 60 -5.94 18.39 -26.13
C LEU A 60 -5.12 19.51 -26.80
N GLN A 61 -3.78 19.43 -26.76
CA GLN A 61 -2.91 20.41 -27.42
C GLN A 61 -3.13 20.44 -28.94
N LEU A 62 -3.28 19.28 -29.57
CA LEU A 62 -3.59 19.18 -31.00
C LEU A 62 -4.96 19.79 -31.32
N ALA A 63 -5.99 19.51 -30.50
CA ALA A 63 -7.32 20.10 -30.67
C ALA A 63 -7.27 21.64 -30.57
N LEU A 64 -6.58 22.17 -29.56
CA LEU A 64 -6.39 23.61 -29.38
C LEU A 64 -5.59 24.25 -30.52
N ARG A 65 -4.50 23.60 -30.99
CA ARG A 65 -3.70 24.08 -32.12
C ARG A 65 -4.51 24.09 -33.42
N TRP A 66 -5.30 23.05 -33.67
CA TRP A 66 -6.20 23.01 -34.82
C TRP A 66 -7.21 24.17 -34.75
N ARG A 67 -7.88 24.35 -33.61
CA ARG A 67 -8.82 25.46 -33.40
C ARG A 67 -8.18 26.83 -33.60
N SER A 68 -6.96 27.01 -33.08
CA SER A 68 -6.17 28.22 -33.25
C SER A 68 -5.81 28.48 -34.71
N ASN A 69 -5.37 27.46 -35.44
CA ASN A 69 -5.06 27.57 -36.86
C ASN A 69 -6.28 27.98 -37.69
N ILE A 70 -7.47 27.46 -37.36
CA ILE A 70 -8.72 27.90 -38.01
C ILE A 70 -8.94 29.39 -37.75
N ALA A 71 -8.86 29.83 -36.49
CA ALA A 71 -9.08 31.23 -36.12
C ALA A 71 -8.10 32.17 -36.83
N VAL A 72 -6.80 31.89 -36.72
CA VAL A 72 -5.74 32.74 -37.27
C VAL A 72 -5.83 32.80 -38.80
N ASN A 73 -6.03 31.67 -39.48
CA ASN A 73 -6.03 31.66 -40.93
C ASN A 73 -7.29 32.31 -41.51
N SER A 74 -8.43 32.16 -40.84
CA SER A 74 -9.67 32.80 -41.25
C SER A 74 -9.60 34.32 -41.10
N THR A 75 -8.99 34.81 -40.02
CA THR A 75 -8.72 36.24 -39.85
C THR A 75 -7.85 36.79 -40.98
N ARG A 76 -6.79 36.08 -41.38
CA ARG A 76 -5.95 36.48 -42.52
C ARG A 76 -6.76 36.55 -43.81
N VAL A 77 -7.60 35.56 -44.09
CA VAL A 77 -8.43 35.52 -45.30
C VAL A 77 -9.44 36.67 -45.31
N PHE A 78 -10.07 36.97 -44.16
CA PHE A 78 -10.91 38.16 -44.04
C PHE A 78 -10.13 39.46 -44.25
N SER A 79 -8.95 39.61 -43.64
CA SER A 79 -8.11 40.80 -43.83
C SER A 79 -7.74 40.99 -45.31
N ILE A 80 -7.38 39.92 -46.02
CA ILE A 80 -7.07 39.95 -47.46
C ILE A 80 -8.29 40.36 -48.28
N ALA A 81 -9.45 39.76 -48.01
CA ALA A 81 -10.68 40.03 -48.76
C ALA A 81 -11.23 41.45 -48.54
N GLN A 82 -11.05 41.99 -47.33
CA GLN A 82 -11.62 43.28 -46.93
C GLN A 82 -10.68 44.47 -47.18
N SER A 83 -9.36 44.26 -47.32
CA SER A 83 -8.42 45.34 -47.61
C SER A 83 -8.46 45.75 -49.09
N ASP A 84 -7.97 46.94 -49.40
CA ASP A 84 -7.69 47.36 -50.77
C ASP A 84 -6.24 47.01 -51.15
N GLY A 85 -5.93 46.95 -52.44
CA GLY A 85 -4.61 46.55 -52.96
C GLY A 85 -4.22 45.10 -52.66
N ASP A 86 -3.00 44.72 -53.04
CA ASP A 86 -2.51 43.33 -52.98
C ASP A 86 -1.52 43.08 -51.84
N ASP A 87 -1.16 44.11 -51.06
CA ASP A 87 -0.10 44.05 -50.06
C ASP A 87 -0.35 42.95 -49.01
N LEU A 88 -1.56 42.89 -48.45
CA LEU A 88 -1.91 41.86 -47.48
C LEU A 88 -1.99 40.46 -48.10
N GLN A 89 -2.40 40.35 -49.36
CA GLN A 89 -2.40 39.08 -50.08
C GLN A 89 -0.96 38.57 -50.25
N ASN A 90 -0.05 39.44 -50.68
CA ASN A 90 1.35 39.12 -50.86
C ASN A 90 2.05 38.81 -49.53
N TYR A 91 1.74 39.56 -48.48
CA TYR A 91 2.29 39.36 -47.14
C TYR A 91 1.83 38.04 -46.51
N PHE A 92 0.53 37.71 -46.61
CA PHE A 92 -0.02 36.54 -45.92
C PHE A 92 0.02 35.24 -46.73
N LYS A 93 0.24 35.24 -48.05
CA LYS A 93 0.14 34.04 -48.90
C LYS A 93 0.90 32.83 -48.32
N ASP A 94 2.14 33.03 -47.90
CA ASP A 94 3.01 31.95 -47.44
C ASP A 94 2.63 31.52 -46.02
N MET A 95 2.17 32.46 -45.18
CA MET A 95 1.62 32.15 -43.85
C MET A 95 0.32 31.36 -43.95
N VAL A 96 -0.55 31.69 -44.91
CA VAL A 96 -1.80 30.95 -45.15
C VAL A 96 -1.51 29.54 -45.61
N ALA A 97 -0.56 29.37 -46.53
CA ALA A 97 -0.08 28.06 -46.97
C ALA A 97 0.53 27.25 -45.82
N ALA A 98 1.44 27.85 -45.04
CA ALA A 98 2.10 27.22 -43.90
C ALA A 98 1.10 26.78 -42.82
N THR A 99 0.16 27.65 -42.42
CA THR A 99 -0.89 27.28 -41.45
C THR A 99 -1.81 26.19 -41.98
N THR A 100 -2.10 26.17 -43.29
CA THR A 100 -2.89 25.09 -43.91
C THR A 100 -2.15 23.76 -43.83
N ALA A 101 -0.85 23.73 -44.16
CA ALA A 101 0.00 22.55 -44.04
C ALA A 101 0.09 22.06 -42.59
N ASP A 102 0.31 22.97 -41.63
CA ASP A 102 0.33 22.65 -40.20
C ASP A 102 -0.98 22.02 -39.73
N THR A 103 -2.12 22.56 -40.17
CA THR A 103 -3.45 22.02 -39.84
C THR A 103 -3.64 20.61 -40.39
N SER A 104 -3.04 20.27 -41.53
CA SER A 104 -3.05 18.90 -42.06
C SER A 104 -2.18 17.95 -41.22
N THR A 105 -1.00 18.40 -40.78
CA THR A 105 -0.13 17.63 -39.88
C THR A 105 -0.80 17.40 -38.52
N VAL A 106 -1.38 18.44 -37.93
CA VAL A 106 -2.13 18.36 -36.67
C VAL A 106 -3.32 17.43 -36.78
N GLN A 107 -4.12 17.55 -37.85
CA GLN A 107 -5.24 16.63 -38.09
C GLN A 107 -4.76 15.18 -38.16
N LYS A 108 -3.71 14.89 -38.92
CA LYS A 108 -3.19 13.52 -39.07
C LYS A 108 -2.81 12.93 -37.71
N ARG A 109 -2.02 13.66 -36.91
CA ARG A 109 -1.59 13.20 -35.59
C ARG A 109 -2.77 13.03 -34.63
N TYR A 110 -3.73 13.96 -34.66
CA TYR A 110 -4.94 13.85 -33.86
C TYR A 110 -5.73 12.58 -34.21
N THR A 111 -5.89 12.28 -35.50
CA THR A 111 -6.56 11.06 -35.98
C THR A 111 -5.83 9.78 -35.60
N GLU A 112 -4.50 9.79 -35.54
CA GLU A 112 -3.71 8.65 -35.05
C GLU A 112 -3.98 8.36 -33.57
N LEU A 113 -4.14 9.42 -32.76
CA LEU A 113 -4.32 9.30 -31.31
C LEU A 113 -5.77 9.10 -30.88
N GLU A 114 -6.72 9.74 -31.54
CA GLU A 114 -8.13 9.75 -31.13
C GLU A 114 -8.91 8.64 -31.84
N LYS A 115 -9.21 7.58 -31.08
CA LYS A 115 -9.89 6.36 -31.55
C LYS A 115 -11.21 6.08 -30.82
N SER A 116 -11.63 6.96 -29.92
CA SER A 116 -12.91 6.79 -29.22
C SER A 116 -14.10 6.94 -30.18
N PRO A 117 -15.25 6.30 -29.90
CA PRO A 117 -16.44 6.43 -30.75
C PRO A 117 -16.89 7.88 -30.97
N GLU A 118 -16.97 8.69 -29.91
CA GLU A 118 -17.36 10.11 -30.01
C GLU A 118 -16.28 10.94 -30.72
N GLY A 119 -15.00 10.69 -30.42
CA GLY A 119 -13.90 11.36 -31.09
C GLY A 119 -13.83 11.08 -32.59
N LEU A 120 -14.18 9.86 -33.03
CA LEU A 120 -14.28 9.51 -34.46
C LEU A 120 -15.47 10.22 -35.13
N ARG A 121 -16.63 10.26 -34.48
CA ARG A 121 -17.79 11.04 -34.96
C ARG A 121 -17.44 12.52 -35.17
N ILE A 122 -16.77 13.15 -34.18
CA ILE A 122 -16.35 14.55 -34.29
C ILE A 122 -15.35 14.74 -35.43
N GLN A 123 -14.44 13.79 -35.65
CA GLN A 123 -13.50 13.83 -36.77
C GLN A 123 -14.19 13.76 -38.13
N GLU A 124 -15.23 12.94 -38.27
CA GLU A 124 -16.05 12.88 -39.49
C GLU A 124 -16.77 14.21 -39.74
N GLU A 125 -17.39 14.79 -38.70
CA GLU A 125 -18.02 16.12 -38.76
C GLU A 125 -17.00 17.19 -39.18
N LEU A 126 -15.79 17.18 -38.59
CA LEU A 126 -14.69 18.11 -38.93
C LEU A 126 -14.23 17.97 -40.37
N ALA A 127 -14.09 16.74 -40.86
CA ALA A 127 -13.66 16.48 -42.23
C ALA A 127 -14.68 17.04 -43.25
N ALA A 128 -15.98 16.86 -42.98
CA ALA A 128 -17.05 17.38 -43.83
C ALA A 128 -17.03 18.91 -43.90
N VAL A 129 -16.99 19.60 -42.75
CA VAL A 129 -16.99 21.08 -42.73
C VAL A 129 -15.67 21.69 -43.21
N ARG A 130 -14.53 21.02 -42.96
CA ARG A 130 -13.21 21.48 -43.42
C ARG A 130 -13.15 21.55 -44.95
N LYS A 131 -13.73 20.58 -45.66
CA LYS A 131 -13.77 20.59 -47.13
C LYS A 131 -14.46 21.86 -47.66
N ASN A 132 -15.67 22.12 -47.19
CA ASN A 132 -16.45 23.30 -47.59
C ASN A 132 -15.72 24.61 -47.25
N TYR A 133 -15.08 24.66 -46.09
CA TYR A 133 -14.26 25.80 -45.67
C TYR A 133 -13.10 26.07 -46.63
N LEU A 134 -12.35 25.03 -47.03
CA LEU A 134 -11.23 25.20 -47.95
C LEU A 134 -11.69 25.69 -49.32
N GLU A 135 -12.77 25.12 -49.87
CA GLU A 135 -13.35 25.57 -51.13
C GLU A 135 -13.81 27.03 -51.07
N ALA A 136 -14.52 27.42 -50.00
CA ALA A 136 -14.97 28.79 -49.81
C ALA A 136 -13.79 29.77 -49.62
N ARG A 137 -12.77 29.39 -48.84
CA ARG A 137 -11.56 30.18 -48.65
C ARG A 137 -10.85 30.44 -49.97
N ASP A 138 -10.59 29.38 -50.74
CA ASP A 138 -9.82 29.46 -51.97
C ASP A 138 -10.54 30.31 -53.02
N LYS A 139 -11.88 30.21 -53.09
CA LYS A 139 -12.69 31.10 -53.92
C LYS A 139 -12.62 32.56 -53.46
N SER A 140 -12.65 32.83 -52.16
CA SER A 140 -12.50 34.20 -51.62
C SER A 140 -11.13 34.81 -52.01
N LEU A 141 -10.06 34.04 -51.90
CA LEU A 141 -8.70 34.49 -52.28
C LEU A 141 -8.57 34.67 -53.81
N ALA A 142 -9.21 33.81 -54.60
CA ALA A 142 -9.21 33.91 -56.06
C ALA A 142 -9.95 35.16 -56.56
N LEU A 143 -11.11 35.49 -55.97
CA LEU A 143 -11.87 36.71 -56.29
C LEU A 143 -11.04 37.97 -56.03
N LYS A 144 -10.33 38.01 -54.89
CA LYS A 144 -9.41 39.09 -54.57
C LYS A 144 -8.30 39.21 -55.62
N LYS A 145 -7.66 38.09 -55.99
CA LYS A 145 -6.60 38.06 -57.01
C LYS A 145 -7.09 38.50 -58.40
N ALA A 146 -8.36 38.27 -58.72
CA ALA A 146 -8.97 38.70 -59.99
C ALA A 146 -9.27 40.21 -60.05
N GLY A 147 -9.09 40.95 -58.96
CA GLY A 147 -9.31 42.40 -58.89
C GLY A 147 -10.75 42.83 -58.65
N ASP A 148 -11.71 41.90 -58.54
CA ASP A 148 -13.12 42.21 -58.22
C ASP A 148 -13.32 42.36 -56.71
N MET A 149 -12.95 43.54 -56.20
CA MET A 149 -13.01 43.86 -54.77
C MET A 149 -14.43 43.82 -54.21
N ALA A 150 -15.43 44.27 -54.97
CA ALA A 150 -16.81 44.28 -54.53
C ALA A 150 -17.35 42.85 -54.35
N GLN A 151 -17.07 41.98 -55.33
CA GLN A 151 -17.45 40.58 -55.26
C GLN A 151 -16.66 39.83 -54.17
N ALA A 152 -15.37 40.11 -54.00
CA ALA A 152 -14.55 39.50 -52.95
C ALA A 152 -15.10 39.82 -51.55
N LYS A 153 -15.40 41.11 -51.26
CA LYS A 153 -15.96 41.55 -49.97
C LYS A 153 -17.33 40.92 -49.72
N SER A 154 -18.21 40.94 -50.72
CA SER A 154 -19.56 40.34 -50.64
C SER A 154 -19.50 38.83 -50.40
N TYR A 155 -18.64 38.11 -51.14
CA TYR A 155 -18.47 36.66 -51.00
C TYR A 155 -17.88 36.28 -49.64
N ALA A 156 -16.90 37.04 -49.14
CA ALA A 156 -16.29 36.82 -47.84
C ALA A 156 -17.32 36.88 -46.70
N LEU A 157 -18.20 37.89 -46.72
CA LEU A 157 -19.23 38.05 -45.69
C LEU A 157 -20.43 37.11 -45.90
N GLY A 158 -20.90 36.96 -47.13
CA GLY A 158 -22.13 36.23 -47.45
C GLY A 158 -21.96 34.71 -47.50
N THR A 159 -20.78 34.20 -47.89
CA THR A 159 -20.56 32.76 -48.10
C THR A 159 -19.44 32.20 -47.23
N PHE A 160 -18.29 32.87 -47.17
CA PHE A 160 -17.16 32.36 -46.40
C PHE A 160 -17.42 32.42 -44.89
N ALA A 161 -17.98 33.52 -44.37
CA ALA A 161 -18.28 33.67 -42.94
C ALA A 161 -19.22 32.58 -42.38
N PRO A 162 -20.36 32.25 -43.03
CA PRO A 162 -21.21 31.16 -42.57
C PRO A 162 -20.52 29.80 -42.54
N VAL A 163 -19.72 29.47 -43.56
CA VAL A 163 -18.99 28.19 -43.61
C VAL A 163 -17.89 28.14 -42.54
N LEU A 164 -17.19 29.25 -42.31
CA LEU A 164 -16.26 29.36 -41.19
C LEU A 164 -16.94 29.14 -39.84
N ASN A 165 -18.12 29.73 -39.62
CA ASN A 165 -18.85 29.54 -38.38
C ASN A 165 -19.21 28.08 -38.14
N GLN A 166 -19.65 27.35 -39.17
CA GLN A 166 -19.87 25.90 -39.08
C GLN A 166 -18.60 25.16 -38.67
N TYR A 167 -17.47 25.50 -39.27
CA TYR A 167 -16.20 24.86 -38.91
C TYR A 167 -15.76 25.17 -37.48
N ASN A 168 -15.90 26.43 -37.04
CA ASN A 168 -15.63 26.83 -35.66
C ASN A 168 -16.52 26.05 -34.68
N THR A 169 -17.82 25.90 -34.94
CA THR A 169 -18.74 25.16 -34.07
C THR A 169 -18.28 23.72 -33.85
N VAL A 170 -17.90 23.01 -34.92
CA VAL A 170 -17.42 21.62 -34.78
C VAL A 170 -16.03 21.57 -34.12
N ALA A 171 -15.14 22.54 -34.41
CA ALA A 171 -13.84 22.61 -33.75
C ALA A 171 -13.95 22.95 -32.24
N ASP A 172 -14.91 23.78 -31.85
CA ASP A 172 -15.23 24.07 -30.45
C ASP A 172 -15.78 22.82 -29.75
N LYS A 173 -16.63 22.04 -30.43
CA LYS A 173 -17.09 20.73 -29.94
C LYS A 173 -15.93 19.76 -29.71
N MET A 174 -14.94 19.71 -30.61
CA MET A 174 -13.73 18.89 -30.44
C MET A 174 -12.93 19.31 -29.20
N VAL A 175 -12.70 20.62 -29.00
CA VAL A 175 -11.97 21.13 -27.83
C VAL A 175 -12.75 20.81 -26.55
N ALA A 176 -14.06 21.08 -26.53
CA ALA A 176 -14.92 20.80 -25.38
C ALA A 176 -14.91 19.31 -25.00
N TYR A 177 -14.99 18.42 -25.99
CA TYR A 177 -14.88 16.98 -25.78
C TYR A 177 -13.56 16.60 -25.10
N GLN A 178 -12.43 17.14 -25.58
CA GLN A 178 -11.13 16.81 -25.01
C GLN A 178 -10.89 17.43 -23.63
N VAL A 179 -11.44 18.62 -23.35
CA VAL A 179 -11.44 19.22 -22.02
C VAL A 179 -12.26 18.37 -21.05
N GLN A 180 -13.48 17.97 -21.43
CA GLN A 180 -14.33 17.13 -20.59
C GLN A 180 -13.66 15.79 -20.28
N ARG A 181 -13.16 15.09 -21.31
CA ARG A 181 -12.46 13.82 -21.15
C ARG A 181 -11.22 13.94 -20.27
N SER A 182 -10.45 15.03 -20.41
CA SER A 182 -9.31 15.29 -19.53
C SER A 182 -9.72 15.48 -18.07
N ALA A 183 -10.86 16.13 -17.82
CA ALA A 183 -11.38 16.33 -16.46
C ALA A 183 -11.91 15.02 -15.86
N GLU A 184 -12.62 14.21 -16.64
CA GLU A 184 -13.12 12.88 -16.23
C GLU A 184 -11.96 11.97 -15.82
N GLN A 185 -10.94 11.85 -16.67
CA GLN A 185 -9.77 11.01 -16.37
C GLN A 185 -8.97 11.52 -15.17
N ALA A 186 -8.86 12.84 -14.98
CA ALA A 186 -8.25 13.42 -13.78
C ALA A 186 -9.05 13.11 -12.51
N GLY A 187 -10.38 13.15 -12.59
CA GLY A 187 -11.29 12.77 -11.51
C GLY A 187 -11.18 11.28 -11.15
N GLU A 188 -11.12 10.41 -12.16
CA GLU A 188 -10.89 8.97 -11.97
C GLU A 188 -9.55 8.71 -11.27
N ALA A 189 -8.48 9.35 -11.73
CA ALA A 189 -7.16 9.25 -11.10
C ALA A 189 -7.17 9.73 -9.64
N ALA A 190 -7.83 10.85 -9.34
CA ALA A 190 -7.97 11.35 -7.98
C ALA A 190 -8.73 10.36 -7.08
N SER A 191 -9.82 9.75 -7.58
CA SER A 191 -10.59 8.75 -6.85
C SER A 191 -9.79 7.47 -6.58
N LEU A 192 -9.01 7.02 -7.55
CA LEU A 192 -8.07 5.89 -7.44
C LEU A 192 -7.00 6.15 -6.38
N ILE A 193 -6.42 7.36 -6.36
CA ILE A 193 -5.44 7.77 -5.34
C ILE A 193 -6.08 7.78 -3.95
N SER A 194 -7.30 8.30 -3.81
CA SER A 194 -8.01 8.32 -2.53
C SER A 194 -8.30 6.90 -2.02
N SER A 195 -8.84 6.03 -2.88
CA SER A 195 -9.10 4.62 -2.55
C SER A 195 -7.81 3.88 -2.18
N TYR A 196 -6.70 4.16 -2.87
CA TYR A 196 -5.38 3.63 -2.55
C TYR A 196 -4.92 4.02 -1.13
N ARG A 197 -5.02 5.32 -0.78
CA ARG A 197 -4.66 5.80 0.56
C ARG A 197 -5.45 5.07 1.64
N THR A 198 -6.76 4.95 1.48
CA THR A 198 -7.62 4.24 2.44
C THR A 198 -7.24 2.77 2.55
N THR A 199 -7.02 2.08 1.43
CA THR A 199 -6.67 0.65 1.43
C THR A 199 -5.34 0.38 2.14
N VAL A 200 -4.29 1.16 1.85
CA VAL A 200 -2.98 1.00 2.51
C VAL A 200 -3.06 1.32 3.99
N LEU A 201 -3.80 2.37 4.36
CA LEU A 201 -3.98 2.77 5.76
C LEU A 201 -4.72 1.67 6.55
N VAL A 202 -5.82 1.15 6.00
CA VAL A 202 -6.57 0.04 6.62
C VAL A 202 -5.72 -1.22 6.73
N ALA A 203 -4.97 -1.60 5.68
CA ALA A 203 -4.08 -2.76 5.72
C ALA A 203 -2.95 -2.59 6.76
N GLY A 204 -2.36 -1.39 6.86
CA GLY A 204 -1.35 -1.07 7.84
C GLY A 204 -1.87 -1.12 9.28
N VAL A 205 -3.04 -0.52 9.53
CA VAL A 205 -3.70 -0.54 10.85
C VAL A 205 -4.09 -1.97 11.24
N ALA A 206 -4.65 -2.76 10.32
CA ALA A 206 -4.99 -4.16 10.56
C ALA A 206 -3.74 -5.01 10.88
N GLY A 207 -2.64 -4.78 10.15
CA GLY A 207 -1.36 -5.45 10.42
C GLY A 207 -0.79 -5.10 11.79
N LEU A 208 -0.83 -3.81 12.18
CA LEU A 208 -0.42 -3.37 13.51
C LEU A 208 -1.31 -3.94 14.62
N ALA A 209 -2.63 -3.95 14.43
CA ALA A 209 -3.57 -4.53 15.39
C ALA A 209 -3.29 -6.03 15.60
N LEU A 210 -3.06 -6.78 14.52
CA LEU A 210 -2.68 -8.20 14.59
C LEU A 210 -1.38 -8.40 15.38
N LEU A 211 -0.38 -7.55 15.15
CA LEU A 211 0.89 -7.59 15.89
C LEU A 211 0.72 -7.30 17.38
N VAL A 212 -0.12 -6.33 17.73
CA VAL A 212 -0.42 -6.02 19.14
C VAL A 212 -1.08 -7.22 19.80
N VAL A 213 -2.11 -7.81 19.17
CA VAL A 213 -2.81 -8.99 19.71
C VAL A 213 -1.84 -10.16 19.89
N LEU A 214 -1.03 -10.47 18.87
CA LEU A 214 -0.06 -11.56 18.94
C LEU A 214 0.99 -11.32 20.04
N SER A 215 1.47 -10.09 20.16
CA SER A 215 2.45 -9.70 21.18
C SER A 215 1.88 -9.86 22.58
N VAL A 216 0.64 -9.40 22.82
CA VAL A 216 -0.04 -9.55 24.12
C VAL A 216 -0.19 -11.03 24.48
N VAL A 217 -0.64 -11.87 23.53
CA VAL A 217 -0.82 -13.32 23.76
C VAL A 217 0.50 -14.01 24.11
N VAL A 218 1.57 -13.73 23.37
CA VAL A 218 2.88 -14.33 23.64
C VAL A 218 3.47 -13.83 24.96
N VAL A 219 3.40 -12.53 25.25
CA VAL A 219 3.88 -11.96 26.52
C VAL A 219 3.14 -12.56 27.71
N GLN A 220 1.82 -12.73 27.62
CA GLN A 220 1.03 -13.39 28.66
C GLN A 220 1.45 -14.86 28.87
N ARG A 221 1.70 -15.60 27.79
CA ARG A 221 2.20 -16.99 27.87
C ARG A 221 3.57 -17.07 28.53
N ILE A 222 4.51 -16.21 28.13
CA ILE A 222 5.85 -16.15 28.72
C ILE A 222 5.75 -15.82 30.21
N ARG A 223 5.02 -14.75 30.58
CA ARG A 223 4.82 -14.34 31.98
C ARG A 223 4.26 -15.48 32.83
N ARG A 224 3.24 -16.19 32.35
CA ARG A 224 2.66 -17.34 33.06
C ARG A 224 3.71 -18.43 33.30
N SER A 225 4.44 -18.81 32.25
CA SER A 225 5.45 -19.88 32.35
C SER A 225 6.62 -19.51 33.28
N LEU A 226 7.02 -18.25 33.31
CA LEU A 226 8.07 -17.76 34.22
C LEU A 226 7.57 -17.68 35.67
N ASN A 227 6.31 -17.27 35.89
CA ASN A 227 5.72 -17.25 37.22
C ASN A 227 5.58 -18.65 37.81
N GLU A 228 5.25 -19.66 36.98
CA GLU A 228 5.22 -21.07 37.41
C GLU A 228 6.60 -21.51 37.92
N VAL A 229 7.68 -21.20 37.19
CA VAL A 229 9.04 -21.51 37.63
C VAL A 229 9.42 -20.74 38.89
N ALA A 230 9.12 -19.43 38.96
CA ALA A 230 9.39 -18.61 40.12
C ALA A 230 8.69 -19.15 41.38
N SER A 231 7.44 -19.61 41.26
CA SER A 231 6.70 -20.21 42.37
C SER A 231 7.36 -21.49 42.88
N VAL A 232 7.87 -22.34 41.99
CA VAL A 232 8.59 -23.56 42.37
C VAL A 232 9.89 -23.22 43.10
N ALA A 233 10.68 -22.28 42.56
CA ALA A 233 11.92 -21.83 43.18
C ALA A 233 11.67 -21.23 44.57
N GLN A 234 10.60 -20.43 44.73
CA GLN A 234 10.22 -19.86 46.01
C GLN A 234 9.87 -20.94 47.04
N ARG A 235 9.05 -21.95 46.69
CA ARG A 235 8.75 -23.06 47.60
C ARG A 235 10.00 -23.81 48.06
N ILE A 236 10.91 -24.11 47.13
CA ILE A 236 12.19 -24.74 47.46
C ILE A 236 12.98 -23.86 48.43
N GLY A 237 13.04 -22.55 48.17
CA GLY A 237 13.72 -21.57 49.04
C GLY A 237 13.10 -21.45 50.44
N GLU A 238 11.79 -21.65 50.56
CA GLU A 238 11.05 -21.70 51.83
C GLU A 238 11.19 -23.06 52.55
N GLY A 239 11.85 -24.05 51.94
CA GLY A 239 12.05 -25.38 52.50
C GLY A 239 10.89 -26.35 52.27
N ASP A 240 9.85 -25.97 51.52
CA ASP A 240 8.77 -26.88 51.13
C ASP A 240 9.19 -27.76 49.95
N LEU A 241 9.70 -28.94 50.29
CA LEU A 241 10.12 -29.97 49.33
C LEU A 241 9.04 -31.04 49.11
N SER A 242 7.85 -30.90 49.69
CA SER A 242 6.82 -31.95 49.72
C SER A 242 6.07 -32.11 48.38
N GLN A 243 6.02 -31.06 47.56
CA GLN A 243 5.24 -31.06 46.32
C GLN A 243 6.08 -31.45 45.09
N PRO A 244 5.65 -32.45 44.29
CA PRO A 244 6.39 -32.88 43.11
C PRO A 244 6.40 -31.81 42.01
N ILE A 245 7.59 -31.54 41.46
CA ILE A 245 7.78 -30.64 40.33
C ILE A 245 7.47 -31.38 39.03
N HIS A 246 6.44 -30.93 38.31
CA HIS A 246 6.07 -31.48 37.01
C HIS A 246 6.75 -30.70 35.89
N ALA A 247 7.84 -31.24 35.34
CA ALA A 247 8.52 -30.64 34.20
C ALA A 247 7.95 -31.18 32.87
N GLN A 248 6.82 -30.63 32.44
CA GLN A 248 6.20 -30.96 31.16
C GLN A 248 6.60 -29.95 30.06
N GLY A 249 6.59 -30.39 28.80
CA GLY A 249 6.83 -29.53 27.63
C GLY A 249 8.23 -29.66 27.01
N ARG A 250 8.58 -28.70 26.15
CA ARG A 250 9.86 -28.62 25.43
C ARG A 250 10.37 -27.16 25.49
N GLY A 251 11.68 -26.96 25.43
CA GLY A 251 12.29 -25.63 25.38
C GLY A 251 12.96 -25.17 26.67
N GLU A 252 13.15 -23.86 26.80
CA GLU A 252 13.92 -23.24 27.89
C GLU A 252 13.23 -23.40 29.25
N VAL A 253 11.92 -23.16 29.33
CA VAL A 253 11.15 -23.29 30.58
C VAL A 253 11.13 -24.74 31.08
N ALA A 254 10.92 -25.71 30.18
CA ALA A 254 10.92 -27.13 30.55
C ALA A 254 12.30 -27.57 31.09
N ARG A 255 13.40 -27.12 30.47
CA ARG A 255 14.76 -27.38 30.98
C ARG A 255 14.99 -26.76 32.36
N MET A 256 14.47 -25.56 32.61
CA MET A 256 14.57 -24.90 33.91
C MET A 256 13.78 -25.65 34.99
N MET A 257 12.56 -26.11 34.67
CA MET A 257 11.76 -26.95 35.58
C MET A 257 12.42 -28.30 35.87
N GLN A 258 13.06 -28.94 34.89
CA GLN A 258 13.84 -30.17 35.10
C GLN A 258 15.02 -29.93 36.05
N ALA A 259 15.76 -28.82 35.88
CA ALA A 259 16.84 -28.46 36.78
C ALA A 259 16.35 -28.23 38.23
N MET A 260 15.20 -27.56 38.40
CA MET A 260 14.57 -27.38 39.71
C MET A 260 14.15 -28.71 40.35
N GLN A 261 13.65 -29.66 39.54
CA GLN A 261 13.33 -31.01 40.00
C GLN A 261 14.56 -31.76 40.51
N THR A 262 15.69 -31.68 39.78
CA THR A 262 16.97 -32.27 40.22
C THR A 262 17.48 -31.62 41.51
N MET A 263 17.32 -30.31 41.66
CA MET A 263 17.68 -29.57 42.86
C MET A 263 16.84 -30.01 44.06
N GLN A 264 15.51 -30.07 43.91
CA GLN A 264 14.60 -30.57 44.94
C GLN A 264 14.98 -31.98 45.41
N ALA A 265 15.20 -32.92 44.48
CA ALA A 265 15.58 -34.29 44.81
C ALA A 265 16.91 -34.37 45.58
N SER A 266 17.85 -33.49 45.26
CA SER A 266 19.14 -33.42 45.98
C SER A 266 18.97 -32.85 47.38
N LEU A 267 18.14 -31.82 47.56
CA LEU A 267 17.83 -31.26 48.88
C LEU A 267 17.08 -32.25 49.77
N VAL A 268 16.08 -32.97 49.24
CA VAL A 268 15.35 -34.01 49.97
C VAL A 268 16.30 -35.07 50.52
N ARG A 269 17.25 -35.52 49.70
CA ARG A 269 18.28 -36.49 50.11
C ARG A 269 19.18 -35.93 51.20
N ILE A 270 19.72 -34.72 51.04
CA ILE A 270 20.59 -34.08 52.04
C ILE A 270 19.85 -33.93 53.39
N VAL A 271 18.61 -33.45 53.39
CA VAL A 271 17.80 -33.31 54.62
C VAL A 271 17.52 -34.67 55.25
N GLY A 272 17.24 -35.69 54.43
CA GLY A 272 17.08 -37.08 54.87
C GLY A 272 18.33 -37.64 55.55
N ASP A 273 19.50 -37.45 54.93
CA ASP A 273 20.80 -37.90 55.45
C ASP A 273 21.16 -37.20 56.77
N VAL A 274 20.87 -35.89 56.88
CA VAL A 274 21.03 -35.12 58.13
C VAL A 274 20.12 -35.65 59.22
N ARG A 275 18.83 -35.89 58.93
CA ARG A 275 17.88 -36.43 59.91
C ARG A 275 18.30 -37.82 60.39
N HIS A 276 18.70 -38.70 59.47
CA HIS A 276 19.17 -40.04 59.82
C HIS A 276 20.44 -39.99 60.70
N SER A 277 21.36 -39.07 60.39
CA SER A 277 22.55 -38.83 61.19
C SER A 277 22.20 -38.30 62.58
N SER A 278 21.24 -37.38 62.70
CA SER A 278 20.74 -36.88 63.99
C SER A 278 20.04 -37.97 64.82
N ASP A 279 19.21 -38.82 64.21
CA ASP A 279 18.57 -39.95 64.90
C ASP A 279 19.61 -40.96 65.41
N SER A 280 20.68 -41.19 64.64
CA SER A 280 21.81 -42.03 65.05
C SER A 280 22.57 -41.43 66.24
N ILE A 281 22.83 -40.12 66.21
CA ILE A 281 23.47 -39.39 67.33
C ILE A 281 22.56 -39.40 68.57
N ALA A 282 21.26 -39.20 68.42
CA ALA A 282 20.30 -39.22 69.54
C ALA A 282 20.23 -40.60 70.20
N THR A 283 20.22 -41.65 69.39
CA THR A 283 20.27 -43.05 69.86
C THR A 283 21.57 -43.30 70.62
N GLY A 284 22.74 -42.99 70.03
CA GLY A 284 24.03 -43.15 70.71
C GLY A 284 24.16 -42.30 71.97
N SER A 285 23.61 -41.08 71.99
CA SER A 285 23.58 -40.22 73.19
C SER A 285 22.72 -40.82 74.30
N SER A 286 21.61 -41.47 73.95
CA SER A 286 20.73 -42.16 74.90
C SER A 286 21.41 -43.39 75.49
N GLU A 287 22.14 -44.15 74.67
CA GLU A 287 22.96 -45.27 75.13
C GLU A 287 24.09 -44.82 76.06
N ILE A 288 24.79 -43.73 75.73
CA ILE A 288 25.83 -43.14 76.60
C ILE A 288 25.23 -42.66 77.92
N ALA A 289 24.08 -41.99 77.90
CA ALA A 289 23.42 -41.53 79.12
C ALA A 289 22.99 -42.70 80.01
N ALA A 290 22.43 -43.76 79.43
CA ALA A 290 22.09 -44.99 80.14
C ALA A 290 23.35 -45.67 80.72
N GLY A 291 24.44 -45.73 79.95
CA GLY A 291 25.72 -46.27 80.42
C GLY A 291 26.34 -45.44 81.56
N ASN A 292 26.27 -44.11 81.49
CA ASN A 292 26.72 -43.23 82.56
C ASN A 292 25.87 -43.36 83.83
N ALA A 293 24.55 -43.57 83.69
CA ALA A 293 23.67 -43.82 84.83
C ALA A 293 24.02 -45.13 85.54
N ASP A 294 24.25 -46.22 84.79
CA ASP A 294 24.72 -47.50 85.33
C ASP A 294 26.06 -47.34 86.05
N LEU A 295 27.02 -46.63 85.44
CA LEU A 295 28.32 -46.39 86.03
C LEU A 295 28.22 -45.54 87.31
N SER A 296 27.41 -44.47 87.30
CA SER A 296 27.18 -43.62 88.47
C SER A 296 26.57 -44.42 89.62
N GLN A 297 25.56 -45.26 89.34
CA GLN A 297 24.94 -46.15 90.32
C GLN A 297 25.98 -47.11 90.94
N ARG A 298 26.81 -47.75 90.12
CA ARG A 298 27.90 -48.61 90.60
C ARG A 298 28.96 -47.87 91.39
N THR A 299 29.19 -46.59 91.09
CA THR A 299 30.14 -45.75 91.82
C THR A 299 29.57 -45.36 93.19
N GLU A 300 28.27 -45.07 93.28
CA GLU A 300 27.58 -44.83 94.56
C GLU A 300 27.55 -46.09 95.44
N GLU A 301 27.26 -47.27 94.87
CA GLU A 301 27.32 -48.55 95.58
C GLU A 301 28.72 -48.90 96.10
N GLN A 302 29.78 -48.38 95.47
CA GLN A 302 31.16 -48.56 95.92
C GLN A 302 31.65 -47.48 96.90
N ALA A 303 30.94 -46.36 97.00
CA ALA A 303 31.30 -45.22 97.85
C ALA A 303 30.50 -45.14 99.17
N ALA A 304 29.41 -45.91 99.30
CA ALA A 304 28.59 -46.05 100.52
C ALA A 304 29.01 -47.24 101.39
#